data_AF-A0A9W6DJZ5-F1
#
_entry.id   AF-A0A9W6DJZ5-F1
#
_cell.length_a   1.000
_cell.length_b   1.000
_cell.length_c   1.000
_cell.angle_alpha   90.00
_cell.angle_beta   90.00
_cell.angle_gamma   90.00
#
_symmetry.space_group_name_H-M   'P 1'
#
loop_
_entity.id
_entity.type
_entity.pdbx_description
1 polymer ?
#
loop_
_entity_poly.entity_id
_entity_poly.type
_entity_poly.pdbx_seq_one_letter_code
_entity_poly.pdbx_strand_id
1 'polypeptide(L)'
;MSDMASGDLQPKIEFQHLESSEWRPPVQLEGAVPSSSMELTSRQAVDWPQWKKNAMILMVSFHSMISVFMAAGVVPAVSSMAKSYGVSLADASYLVSIQIVLLGIAPIFWIVITERYGRHYVLIFSVLASMVCNIGGARCESYASQMITRVLTAAFISPPIGIGSGVVAELSTPDEYARKVGWWVLMTILGTPAGPFIMGFVVQHIRVEFIFWIFAIINFLQAVAYICLGGETLRVMEPENDAAEEKVSIFRKFANGLLPKRLDARPIRISDF
;
A
#
# COMPACT_ATOMS: atom_id res chain seq x y z
N MET A 1 -6.48 -68.25 -22.56
CA MET A 1 -6.41 -68.20 -21.10
C MET A 1 -4.92 -68.27 -20.75
N SER A 2 -4.21 -67.14 -20.86
CA SER A 2 -3.88 -66.20 -19.76
C SER A 2 -2.80 -66.82 -18.85
N ASP A 3 -1.59 -66.27 -18.64
CA ASP A 3 -1.00 -64.97 -19.01
C ASP A 3 0.53 -65.07 -19.17
N MET A 4 1.06 -64.32 -20.13
CA MET A 4 2.41 -63.76 -20.12
C MET A 4 2.39 -62.49 -19.28
N ALA A 5 3.34 -62.29 -18.35
CA ALA A 5 3.88 -60.95 -18.06
C ALA A 5 5.15 -61.02 -17.18
N SER A 6 6.26 -60.66 -17.82
CA SER A 6 7.35 -59.79 -17.35
C SER A 6 8.04 -60.09 -16.02
N GLY A 7 9.35 -60.38 -16.13
CA GLY A 7 10.29 -60.55 -15.04
C GLY A 7 10.44 -59.34 -14.13
N ASP A 8 10.53 -59.65 -12.85
CA ASP A 8 11.03 -58.78 -11.78
C ASP A 8 12.53 -58.53 -12.00
N LEU A 9 12.87 -57.31 -12.40
CA LEU A 9 14.20 -56.73 -12.30
C LEU A 9 14.09 -55.48 -11.41
N GLN A 10 14.31 -55.68 -10.11
CA GLN A 10 14.66 -54.60 -9.18
C GLN A 10 15.93 -55.05 -8.44
N PRO A 11 17.08 -54.39 -8.65
CA PRO A 11 18.25 -54.65 -7.83
C PRO A 11 17.99 -54.13 -6.42
N LYS A 12 18.18 -54.99 -5.44
CA LYS A 12 18.11 -54.69 -4.02
C LYS A 12 19.24 -53.73 -3.67
N ILE A 13 18.97 -52.43 -3.66
CA ILE A 13 19.93 -51.44 -3.16
C ILE A 13 20.00 -51.60 -1.65
N GLU A 14 21.18 -52.02 -1.19
CA GLU A 14 21.55 -52.27 0.19
C GLU A 14 21.74 -50.94 0.92
N PHE A 15 20.77 -50.54 1.75
CA PHE A 15 20.79 -49.31 2.54
C PHE A 15 21.60 -49.46 3.84
N GLN A 16 22.80 -50.05 3.80
CA GLN A 16 23.51 -50.45 5.02
C GLN A 16 24.58 -49.45 5.50
N HIS A 17 24.58 -48.20 5.01
CA HIS A 17 25.63 -47.22 5.35
C HIS A 17 25.17 -45.82 5.81
N LEU A 18 23.90 -45.59 6.14
CA LEU A 18 23.41 -44.26 6.54
C LEU A 18 22.85 -44.15 7.98
N GLU A 19 23.14 -45.09 8.88
CA GLU A 19 22.64 -45.05 10.28
C GLU A 19 23.66 -44.61 11.34
N SER A 20 24.76 -43.92 10.98
CA SER A 20 25.70 -43.41 12.01
C SER A 20 26.28 -42.02 11.81
N SER A 21 25.70 -41.18 10.93
CA SER A 21 25.96 -39.75 11.07
C SER A 21 25.12 -39.21 12.22
N GLU A 22 25.66 -39.28 13.44
CA GLU A 22 25.18 -38.45 14.55
C GLU A 22 24.95 -37.04 14.03
N TRP A 23 23.69 -36.62 14.04
CA TRP A 23 23.34 -35.24 13.75
C TRP A 23 24.06 -34.36 14.78
N ARG A 24 25.10 -33.67 14.36
CA ARG A 24 25.73 -32.62 15.18
C ARG A 24 24.96 -31.34 14.91
N PRO A 25 24.41 -30.67 15.93
CA PRO A 25 23.88 -29.33 15.73
C PRO A 25 24.98 -28.45 15.13
N PRO A 26 24.64 -27.53 14.21
CA PRO A 26 25.63 -26.60 13.68
C PRO A 26 26.32 -25.89 14.84
N VAL A 27 27.66 -25.82 14.78
CA VAL A 27 28.48 -25.09 15.76
C VAL A 27 27.87 -23.70 15.93
N GLN A 28 27.30 -23.46 17.11
CA GLN A 28 26.83 -22.14 17.49
C GLN A 28 28.07 -21.26 17.57
N LEU A 29 28.28 -20.44 16.55
CA LEU A 29 29.26 -19.36 16.62
C LEU A 29 28.81 -18.49 17.80
N GLU A 30 29.65 -18.41 18.84
CA GLU A 30 29.44 -17.55 20.01
C GLU A 30 29.26 -16.11 19.51
N GLY A 31 28.00 -15.67 19.35
CA GLY A 31 27.63 -14.38 18.74
C GLY A 31 26.63 -14.44 17.59
N ALA A 32 26.25 -15.62 17.08
CA ALA A 32 25.14 -15.76 16.15
C ALA A 32 23.81 -15.73 16.91
N VAL A 33 23.12 -14.60 16.84
CA VAL A 33 21.72 -14.45 17.27
C VAL A 33 20.90 -15.56 16.58
N PRO A 34 20.12 -16.38 17.32
CA PRO A 34 19.35 -17.47 16.73
C PRO A 34 18.48 -16.96 15.57
N SER A 35 18.52 -17.57 14.39
CA SER A 35 17.68 -17.15 13.25
C SER A 35 16.19 -17.12 13.60
N SER A 36 15.77 -18.01 14.51
CA SER A 36 14.41 -18.01 15.09
C SER A 36 14.10 -16.74 15.89
N SER A 37 15.08 -16.19 16.62
CA SER A 37 14.91 -14.93 17.33
C SER A 37 14.92 -13.73 16.38
N MET A 38 15.60 -13.79 15.23
CA MET A 38 15.53 -12.74 14.20
C MET A 38 14.15 -12.71 13.51
N GLU A 39 13.56 -13.88 13.27
CA GLU A 39 12.19 -14.00 12.74
C GLU A 39 11.11 -13.63 13.77
N LEU A 40 11.32 -13.94 15.06
CA LEU A 40 10.39 -13.60 16.13
C LEU A 40 10.49 -12.14 16.61
N THR A 41 11.67 -11.51 16.53
CA THR A 41 11.88 -10.13 17.01
C THR A 41 11.36 -9.09 15.99
N SER A 42 11.32 -9.42 14.70
CA SER A 42 10.84 -8.49 13.65
C SER A 42 9.32 -8.33 13.57
N ARG A 43 8.54 -9.18 14.26
CA ARG A 43 7.06 -9.19 14.22
C ARG A 43 6.39 -8.91 15.56
N GLN A 44 6.99 -8.09 16.42
CA GLN A 44 6.24 -7.58 17.57
C GLN A 44 5.15 -6.62 17.06
N ALA A 45 3.93 -7.16 16.88
CA ALA A 45 2.75 -6.40 16.51
C ALA A 45 2.63 -5.19 17.44
N VAL A 46 2.38 -4.01 16.87
CA VAL A 46 2.28 -2.76 17.63
C VAL A 46 1.31 -2.95 18.81
N ASP A 47 1.65 -2.51 20.01
CA ASP A 47 0.82 -2.60 21.23
C ASP A 47 -0.36 -1.62 21.20
N TRP A 48 -1.16 -1.70 20.14
CA TRP A 48 -2.39 -0.93 19.97
C TRP A 48 -3.60 -1.78 20.31
N PRO A 49 -4.67 -1.15 20.85
CA PRO A 49 -5.93 -1.85 21.03
C PRO A 49 -6.47 -2.35 19.68
N GLN A 50 -7.12 -3.50 19.67
CA GLN A 50 -7.51 -4.19 18.43
C GLN A 50 -8.38 -3.32 17.51
N TRP A 51 -9.22 -2.46 18.07
CA TRP A 51 -10.03 -1.52 17.30
C TRP A 51 -9.17 -0.54 16.48
N LYS A 52 -8.04 -0.08 17.02
CA LYS A 52 -7.13 0.86 16.34
C LYS A 52 -6.35 0.15 15.23
N LYS A 53 -5.90 -1.09 15.46
CA LYS A 53 -5.29 -1.93 14.42
C LYS A 53 -6.24 -2.14 13.24
N ASN A 54 -7.49 -2.51 13.53
CA ASN A 54 -8.51 -2.75 12.52
C ASN A 54 -8.90 -1.45 11.79
N ALA A 55 -8.99 -0.32 12.50
CA ALA A 55 -9.26 0.98 11.88
C ALA A 55 -8.16 1.36 10.89
N MET A 56 -6.88 1.21 11.27
CA MET A 56 -5.76 1.51 10.37
C MET A 56 -5.75 0.60 9.13
N ILE A 57 -6.00 -0.70 9.30
CA ILE A 57 -6.14 -1.64 8.18
C ILE A 57 -7.28 -1.22 7.25
N LEU A 58 -8.43 -0.84 7.80
CA LEU A 58 -9.58 -0.39 7.02
C LEU A 58 -9.27 0.91 6.26
N MET A 59 -8.56 1.84 6.89
CA MET A 59 -8.17 3.11 6.26
C MET A 59 -7.20 2.90 5.09
N VAL A 60 -6.20 2.02 5.26
CA VAL A 60 -5.28 1.65 4.17
C VAL A 60 -6.02 0.91 3.05
N SER A 61 -6.94 0.01 3.41
CA SER A 61 -7.79 -0.71 2.44
C SER A 61 -8.69 0.23 1.65
N PHE A 62 -9.31 1.20 2.32
CA PHE A 62 -10.10 2.24 1.68
C PHE A 62 -9.22 3.15 0.81
N HIS A 63 -7.99 3.45 1.22
CA HIS A 63 -7.05 4.21 0.41
C HIS A 63 -6.65 3.48 -0.88
N SER A 64 -6.37 2.18 -0.82
CA SER A 64 -6.17 1.36 -2.03
C SER A 64 -7.41 1.32 -2.92
N MET A 65 -8.61 1.18 -2.33
CA MET A 65 -9.88 1.25 -3.06
C MET A 65 -10.02 2.57 -3.81
N ILE A 66 -9.77 3.70 -3.13
CA ILE A 66 -9.89 5.03 -3.73
C ILE A 66 -8.89 5.24 -4.87
N SER A 67 -7.68 4.66 -4.76
CA SER A 67 -6.66 4.74 -5.81
C SER A 67 -7.18 4.20 -7.15
N VAL A 68 -7.75 3.00 -7.15
CA VAL A 68 -8.29 2.39 -8.38
C VAL A 68 -9.68 2.94 -8.75
N PHE A 69 -10.47 3.35 -7.76
CA PHE A 69 -11.75 4.05 -7.95
C PHE A 69 -11.56 5.34 -8.75
N MET A 70 -10.54 6.15 -8.44
CA MET A 70 -10.27 7.40 -9.15
C MET A 70 -9.86 7.15 -10.60
N ALA A 71 -9.07 6.11 -10.87
CA ALA A 71 -8.69 5.74 -12.22
C ALA A 71 -9.92 5.32 -13.05
N ALA A 72 -10.71 4.39 -12.51
CA ALA A 72 -11.88 3.86 -13.21
C ALA A 72 -13.04 4.87 -13.28
N GLY A 73 -13.19 5.74 -12.27
CA GLY A 73 -14.28 6.72 -12.18
C GLY A 73 -14.25 7.81 -13.25
N VAL A 74 -13.14 8.00 -13.95
CA VAL A 74 -13.06 8.95 -15.08
C VAL A 74 -13.64 8.34 -16.37
N VAL A 75 -13.71 7.01 -16.48
CA VAL A 75 -14.15 6.30 -17.70
C VAL A 75 -15.49 6.81 -18.26
N PRO A 76 -16.56 7.01 -17.46
CA PRO A 76 -17.84 7.50 -17.98
C PRO A 76 -17.76 8.91 -18.59
N ALA A 77 -16.76 9.71 -18.23
CA ALA A 77 -16.58 11.08 -18.69
C ALA A 77 -15.73 11.21 -19.95
N VAL A 78 -15.01 10.15 -20.37
CA VAL A 78 -14.01 10.22 -21.44
C VAL A 78 -14.58 10.80 -22.74
N SER A 79 -15.80 10.41 -23.12
CA SER A 79 -16.46 10.93 -24.32
C SER A 79 -16.81 12.42 -24.23
N SER A 80 -17.26 12.89 -23.06
CA SER A 80 -17.50 14.32 -22.80
C SER A 80 -16.20 15.11 -22.72
N MET A 81 -15.14 14.53 -22.16
CA MET A 81 -13.80 15.16 -22.11
C MET A 81 -13.19 15.28 -23.50
N ALA A 82 -13.34 14.28 -24.36
CA ALA A 82 -12.90 14.34 -25.76
C ALA A 82 -13.53 15.53 -26.50
N LYS A 83 -14.84 15.71 -26.35
CA LYS A 83 -15.57 16.84 -26.92
C LYS A 83 -15.13 18.18 -26.34
N SER A 84 -14.96 18.26 -25.02
CA SER A 84 -14.62 19.50 -24.33
C SER A 84 -13.21 20.00 -24.67
N TYR A 85 -12.26 19.08 -24.83
CA TYR A 85 -10.88 19.43 -25.20
C TYR A 85 -10.61 19.42 -26.71
N GLY A 86 -11.59 19.04 -27.54
CA GLY A 86 -11.44 18.97 -28.99
C GLY A 86 -10.45 17.92 -29.48
N VAL A 87 -10.29 16.81 -28.74
CA VAL A 87 -9.37 15.70 -29.08
C VAL A 87 -10.13 14.45 -29.51
N SER A 88 -9.44 13.49 -30.12
CA SER A 88 -10.06 12.22 -30.49
C SER A 88 -10.48 11.42 -29.24
N LEU A 89 -11.46 10.52 -29.40
CA LEU A 89 -11.87 9.63 -28.30
C LEU A 89 -10.70 8.74 -27.84
N ALA A 90 -9.84 8.33 -28.77
CA ALA A 90 -8.64 7.56 -28.47
C ALA A 90 -7.68 8.37 -27.58
N ASP A 91 -7.43 9.64 -27.92
CA ASP A 91 -6.56 10.50 -27.12
C ASP A 91 -7.13 10.71 -25.72
N ALA A 92 -8.43 11.03 -25.61
CA ALA A 92 -9.08 11.20 -24.31
C ALA A 92 -9.00 9.93 -23.43
N SER A 93 -9.01 8.73 -24.04
CA SER A 93 -8.86 7.48 -23.30
C SER A 93 -7.50 7.32 -22.62
N TYR A 94 -6.44 7.96 -23.15
CA TYR A 94 -5.12 7.95 -22.53
C TYR A 94 -5.09 8.59 -21.14
N LEU A 95 -6.02 9.50 -20.84
CA LEU A 95 -6.14 10.09 -19.50
C LEU A 95 -6.42 9.03 -18.42
N VAL A 96 -7.13 7.96 -18.78
CA VAL A 96 -7.39 6.83 -17.89
C VAL A 96 -6.23 5.84 -17.94
N SER A 97 -5.78 5.48 -19.13
CA SER A 97 -4.74 4.47 -19.33
C SER A 97 -3.43 4.84 -18.64
N ILE A 98 -2.98 6.09 -18.74
CA ILE A 98 -1.74 6.54 -18.09
C ILE A 98 -1.82 6.42 -16.56
N GLN A 99 -3.00 6.69 -16.01
CA GLN A 99 -3.23 6.64 -14.57
C GLN A 99 -3.14 5.18 -14.09
N ILE A 100 -3.71 4.23 -14.84
CA ILE A 100 -3.59 2.79 -14.53
C ILE A 100 -2.13 2.32 -14.59
N VAL A 101 -1.38 2.73 -15.63
CA VAL A 101 0.05 2.37 -15.76
C VAL A 101 0.84 2.88 -14.55
N LEU A 102 0.62 4.13 -14.14
CA LEU A 102 1.31 4.71 -13.00
C LEU A 102 0.88 4.12 -11.67
N LEU A 103 -0.39 3.73 -11.49
CA LEU A 103 -0.82 2.99 -10.31
C LEU A 103 -0.10 1.64 -10.15
N GLY A 104 0.38 1.05 -11.25
CA GLY A 104 1.21 -0.17 -11.22
C GLY A 104 2.68 0.11 -10.93
N ILE A 105 3.25 1.19 -11.47
CA ILE A 105 4.70 1.48 -11.40
C ILE A 105 5.06 2.30 -10.15
N ALA A 106 4.29 3.35 -9.84
CA ALA A 106 4.59 4.28 -8.76
C ALA A 106 4.72 3.65 -7.36
N PRO A 107 3.94 2.60 -6.98
CA PRO A 107 4.08 1.97 -5.65
C PRO A 107 5.50 1.47 -5.34
N ILE A 108 6.29 1.08 -6.34
CA ILE A 108 7.68 0.60 -6.17
C ILE A 108 8.52 1.68 -5.49
N PHE A 109 8.40 2.94 -5.95
CA PHE A 109 9.11 4.07 -5.36
C PHE A 109 8.60 4.40 -3.95
N TRP A 110 7.31 4.18 -3.67
CA TRP A 110 6.76 4.46 -2.36
C TRP A 110 7.19 3.46 -1.30
N ILE A 111 7.40 2.19 -1.66
CA ILE A 111 7.90 1.17 -0.73
C ILE A 111 9.20 1.66 -0.08
N VAL A 112 10.21 2.05 -0.87
CA VAL A 112 11.51 2.52 -0.35
C VAL A 112 11.42 3.84 0.42
N ILE A 113 10.50 4.73 0.04
CA ILE A 113 10.28 6.00 0.74
C ILE A 113 9.67 5.73 2.12
N THR A 114 8.71 4.81 2.21
CA THR A 114 8.01 4.51 3.46
C THR A 114 8.90 3.85 4.51
N GLU A 115 9.88 3.06 4.08
CA GLU A 115 10.90 2.50 4.97
C GLU A 115 11.76 3.58 5.63
N ARG A 116 11.98 4.71 4.93
CA ARG A 116 12.89 5.77 5.37
C ARG A 116 12.21 6.89 6.18
N TYR A 117 10.98 7.24 5.81
CA TYR A 117 10.25 8.40 6.37
C TYR A 117 9.08 8.01 7.27
N GLY A 118 8.79 6.71 7.40
CA GLY A 118 7.62 6.22 8.12
C GLY A 118 6.40 6.09 7.21
N ARG A 119 5.53 5.12 7.53
CA ARG A 119 4.37 4.80 6.69
C ARG A 119 3.25 5.83 6.88
N HIS A 120 3.05 6.31 8.10
CA HIS A 120 1.94 7.21 8.42
C HIS A 120 2.08 8.57 7.72
N TYR A 121 3.26 9.18 7.79
CA TYR A 121 3.50 10.47 7.14
C TYR A 121 3.38 10.40 5.61
N VAL A 122 3.88 9.32 5.02
CA VAL A 122 3.78 9.11 3.57
C VAL A 122 2.32 8.91 3.14
N LEU A 123 1.52 8.18 3.94
CA LEU A 123 0.09 8.01 3.68
C LEU A 123 -0.71 9.32 3.79
N ILE A 124 -0.37 10.21 4.72
CA ILE A 124 -0.98 11.55 4.80
C ILE A 124 -0.54 12.42 3.63
N PHE A 125 0.76 12.44 3.32
CA PHE A 125 1.31 13.24 2.22
C PHE A 125 0.70 12.84 0.88
N SER A 126 0.60 11.54 0.62
CA SER A 126 0.01 11.02 -0.63
C SER A 126 -1.43 11.46 -0.84
N VAL A 127 -2.31 11.37 0.16
CA VAL A 127 -3.70 11.82 0.01
C VAL A 127 -3.79 13.34 -0.16
N LEU A 128 -2.97 14.12 0.55
CA LEU A 128 -2.95 15.58 0.42
C LEU A 128 -2.42 16.04 -0.93
N ALA A 129 -1.32 15.44 -1.42
CA ALA A 129 -0.77 15.73 -2.74
C ALA A 129 -1.76 15.35 -3.85
N SER A 130 -2.43 14.20 -3.72
CA SER A 130 -3.50 13.76 -4.63
C SER A 130 -4.72 14.67 -4.58
N MET A 131 -5.07 15.21 -3.41
CA MET A 131 -6.14 16.19 -3.26
C MET A 131 -5.84 17.45 -4.07
N VAL A 132 -4.65 18.02 -3.92
CA VAL A 132 -4.24 19.23 -4.67
C VAL A 132 -4.25 18.98 -6.18
N CYS A 133 -3.76 17.82 -6.62
CA CYS A 133 -3.79 17.44 -8.03
C CYS A 133 -5.22 17.30 -8.58
N ASN A 134 -6.15 16.77 -7.77
CA ASN A 134 -7.56 16.69 -8.15
C ASN A 134 -8.26 18.05 -8.18
N ILE A 135 -7.93 18.97 -7.27
CA ILE A 135 -8.41 20.37 -7.33
C ILE A 135 -7.92 21.04 -8.62
N GLY A 136 -6.65 20.83 -8.99
CA GLY A 136 -6.10 21.28 -10.26
C GLY A 136 -6.83 20.67 -11.46
N GLY A 137 -7.10 19.35 -11.42
CA GLY A 137 -7.85 18.64 -12.46
C GLY A 137 -9.28 19.16 -12.65
N ALA A 138 -9.93 19.63 -11.58
CA ALA A 138 -11.26 20.22 -11.66
C ALA A 138 -11.29 21.59 -12.39
N ARG A 139 -10.13 22.21 -12.59
CA ARG A 139 -9.96 23.53 -13.23
C ARG A 139 -9.18 23.45 -14.54
N CYS A 140 -8.93 22.26 -15.07
CA CYS A 140 -8.19 22.07 -16.31
C CYS A 140 -9.05 22.40 -17.54
N GLU A 141 -8.58 23.37 -18.33
CA GLU A 141 -9.21 23.78 -19.60
C GLU A 141 -8.54 23.13 -20.82
N SER A 142 -7.44 22.39 -20.63
CA SER A 142 -6.70 21.74 -21.71
C SER A 142 -6.48 20.25 -21.47
N TYR A 143 -6.39 19.48 -22.56
CA TYR A 143 -6.04 18.06 -22.49
C TYR A 143 -4.67 17.83 -21.84
N ALA A 144 -3.68 18.65 -22.17
CA ALA A 144 -2.32 18.52 -21.62
C ALA A 144 -2.28 18.79 -20.11
N SER A 145 -2.94 19.84 -19.63
CA SER A 145 -3.04 20.11 -18.19
C SER A 145 -3.79 18.99 -17.48
N GLN A 146 -4.86 18.46 -18.10
CA GLN A 146 -5.59 17.32 -17.55
C GLN A 146 -4.69 16.09 -17.43
N MET A 147 -3.92 15.77 -18.48
CA MET A 147 -2.96 14.68 -18.49
C MET A 147 -1.94 14.79 -17.34
N ILE A 148 -1.34 15.96 -17.15
CA ILE A 148 -0.38 16.20 -16.07
C ILE A 148 -1.03 15.95 -14.71
N THR A 149 -2.24 16.47 -14.46
CA THR A 149 -2.93 16.23 -13.18
C THR A 149 -3.25 14.76 -12.98
N ARG A 150 -3.58 13.99 -14.03
CA ARG A 150 -3.82 12.54 -13.93
C ARG A 150 -2.55 11.81 -13.54
N VAL A 151 -1.44 12.12 -14.21
CA VAL A 151 -0.11 11.55 -13.93
C VAL A 151 0.29 11.80 -12.47
N LEU A 152 0.20 13.05 -12.02
CA LEU A 152 0.56 13.41 -10.65
C LEU A 152 -0.37 12.76 -9.62
N THR A 153 -1.68 12.77 -9.86
CA THR A 153 -2.64 12.10 -8.98
C THR A 153 -2.34 10.62 -8.86
N ALA A 154 -2.07 9.94 -9.98
CA ALA A 154 -1.73 8.52 -10.00
C ALA A 154 -0.45 8.22 -9.21
N ALA A 155 0.58 9.05 -9.42
CA ALA A 155 1.85 8.90 -8.71
C ALA A 155 1.68 9.10 -7.21
N PHE A 156 0.89 10.08 -6.77
CA PHE A 156 0.74 10.36 -5.34
C PHE A 156 -0.22 9.42 -4.63
N ILE A 157 -1.32 8.96 -5.26
CA ILE A 157 -2.35 8.17 -4.57
C ILE A 157 -1.95 6.69 -4.41
N SER A 158 -0.92 6.22 -5.12
CA SER A 158 -0.58 4.80 -5.23
C SER A 158 0.12 4.09 -4.05
N PRO A 159 0.69 4.75 -3.00
CA PRO A 159 1.40 4.04 -1.93
C PRO A 159 0.66 2.83 -1.33
N PRO A 160 -0.62 2.92 -0.93
CA PRO A 160 -1.31 1.82 -0.25
C PRO A 160 -1.49 0.57 -1.14
N ILE A 161 -1.35 0.69 -2.47
CA ILE A 161 -1.35 -0.46 -3.38
C ILE A 161 -0.09 -1.32 -3.16
N GLY A 162 1.08 -0.70 -2.99
CA GLY A 162 2.34 -1.42 -2.79
C GLY A 162 2.59 -1.80 -1.33
N ILE A 163 2.28 -0.90 -0.40
CA ILE A 163 2.64 -1.06 1.01
C ILE A 163 1.54 -1.69 1.87
N GLY A 164 0.32 -1.84 1.32
CA GLY A 164 -0.87 -2.23 2.08
C GLY A 164 -0.76 -3.58 2.75
N SER A 165 -0.27 -4.60 2.04
CA SER A 165 -0.04 -5.94 2.61
C SER A 165 0.98 -5.93 3.77
N GLY A 166 2.02 -5.09 3.67
CA GLY A 166 3.00 -4.88 4.72
C GLY A 166 2.40 -4.26 5.99
N VAL A 167 1.56 -3.23 5.83
CA VAL A 167 0.81 -2.64 6.96
C VAL A 167 -0.08 -3.67 7.63
N VAL A 168 -0.77 -4.51 6.84
CA VAL A 168 -1.62 -5.57 7.40
C VAL A 168 -0.76 -6.61 8.14
N ALA A 169 0.40 -6.99 7.62
CA ALA A 169 1.32 -7.92 8.28
C ALA A 169 1.81 -7.39 9.64
N GLU A 170 2.14 -6.10 9.72
CA GLU A 170 2.61 -5.45 10.96
C GLU A 170 1.53 -5.34 12.05
N LEU A 171 0.25 -5.26 11.64
CA LEU A 171 -0.89 -5.02 12.54
C LEU A 171 -1.71 -6.27 12.84
N SER A 172 -1.33 -7.44 12.31
CA SER A 172 -2.09 -8.68 12.44
C SER A 172 -1.27 -9.76 13.14
N THR A 173 -1.93 -10.62 13.91
CA THR A 173 -1.33 -11.89 14.32
C THR A 173 -1.34 -12.87 13.14
N PRO A 174 -0.46 -13.89 13.12
CA PRO A 174 -0.40 -14.88 12.04
C PRO A 174 -1.76 -15.51 11.71
N ASP A 175 -2.57 -15.78 12.73
CA ASP A 175 -3.89 -16.43 12.58
C ASP A 175 -4.94 -15.55 11.88
N GLU A 176 -4.86 -14.23 12.02
CA GLU A 176 -5.82 -13.29 11.41
C GLU A 176 -5.30 -12.56 10.18
N TYR A 177 -4.01 -12.72 9.85
CA TYR A 177 -3.35 -12.07 8.72
C TYR A 177 -4.08 -12.33 7.40
N ALA A 178 -4.33 -13.60 7.07
CA ALA A 178 -4.98 -13.97 5.80
C ALA A 178 -6.37 -13.32 5.64
N ARG A 179 -7.15 -13.29 6.72
CA ARG A 179 -8.47 -12.65 6.74
C ARG A 179 -8.37 -11.14 6.50
N LYS A 180 -7.44 -10.47 7.19
CA LYS A 180 -7.27 -9.02 7.11
C LYS A 180 -6.67 -8.58 5.77
N VAL A 181 -5.74 -9.35 5.20
CA VAL A 181 -5.25 -9.11 3.83
C VAL A 181 -6.38 -9.32 2.83
N GLY A 182 -7.24 -10.32 3.05
CA GLY A 182 -8.45 -10.52 2.25
C GLY A 182 -9.34 -9.28 2.22
N TRP A 183 -9.52 -8.58 3.34
CA TRP A 183 -10.27 -7.31 3.37
C TRP A 183 -9.60 -6.22 2.54
N TRP A 184 -8.29 -6.08 2.63
CA TRP A 184 -7.53 -5.11 1.84
C TRP A 184 -7.64 -5.37 0.34
N VAL A 185 -7.46 -6.63 -0.08
CA VAL A 185 -7.61 -7.03 -1.50
C VAL A 185 -9.06 -6.80 -1.97
N LEU A 186 -10.05 -7.23 -1.19
CA LEU A 186 -11.46 -7.08 -1.53
C LEU A 186 -11.84 -5.61 -1.72
N MET A 187 -11.47 -4.74 -0.79
CA MET A 187 -11.72 -3.29 -0.90
C MET A 187 -11.01 -2.71 -2.13
N THR A 188 -9.76 -3.09 -2.37
CA THR A 188 -9.02 -2.64 -3.56
C THR A 188 -9.79 -3.01 -4.84
N ILE A 189 -10.19 -4.27 -4.99
CA ILE A 189 -10.92 -4.73 -6.19
C ILE A 189 -12.29 -4.04 -6.32
N LEU A 190 -12.98 -3.79 -5.20
CA LEU A 190 -14.29 -3.14 -5.19
C LEU A 190 -14.25 -1.70 -5.75
N GLY A 191 -13.10 -1.02 -5.67
CA GLY A 191 -12.95 0.34 -6.19
C GLY A 191 -13.16 0.44 -7.70
N THR A 192 -12.71 -0.55 -8.47
CA THR A 192 -12.79 -0.56 -9.94
C THR A 192 -14.24 -0.52 -10.47
N PRO A 193 -15.18 -1.38 -10.04
CA PRO A 193 -16.58 -1.28 -10.46
C PRO A 193 -17.30 -0.10 -9.79
N ALA A 194 -16.95 0.27 -8.55
CA ALA A 194 -17.58 1.38 -7.84
C ALA A 194 -17.31 2.73 -8.53
N GLY A 195 -16.11 2.92 -9.11
CA GLY A 195 -15.72 4.15 -9.81
C GLY A 195 -16.70 4.58 -10.90
N PRO A 196 -16.81 3.81 -12.00
CA PRO A 196 -17.73 4.11 -13.09
C PRO A 196 -19.19 4.12 -12.65
N PHE A 197 -19.56 3.27 -11.68
CA PHE A 197 -20.93 3.21 -11.17
C PHE A 197 -21.33 4.56 -10.54
N ILE A 198 -20.56 5.06 -9.58
CA ILE A 198 -20.89 6.32 -8.90
C ILE A 198 -20.66 7.52 -9.83
N MET A 199 -19.53 7.56 -10.54
CA MET A 199 -19.21 8.70 -11.41
C MET A 199 -20.06 8.77 -12.67
N GLY A 200 -20.61 7.64 -13.14
CA GLY A 200 -21.56 7.61 -14.24
C GLY A 200 -22.79 8.48 -13.98
N PHE A 201 -23.37 8.37 -12.77
CA PHE A 201 -24.48 9.24 -12.36
C PHE A 201 -24.08 10.72 -12.30
N VAL A 202 -22.86 11.01 -11.83
CA VAL A 202 -22.34 12.38 -11.76
C VAL A 202 -22.22 13.00 -13.15
N VAL A 203 -21.68 12.25 -14.11
CA VAL A 203 -21.53 12.70 -15.51
C VAL A 203 -22.89 12.91 -16.19
N GLN A 204 -23.88 12.09 -15.87
CA GLN A 204 -25.22 12.18 -16.46
C GLN A 204 -26.03 13.38 -15.94
N HIS A 205 -25.87 13.76 -14.67
CA HIS A 205 -26.77 14.72 -14.01
C HIS A 205 -26.13 16.05 -13.63
N ILE A 206 -24.80 16.13 -13.56
CA ILE A 206 -24.10 17.31 -13.05
C ILE A 206 -23.19 17.88 -14.14
N ARG A 207 -21.88 17.65 -14.04
CA ARG A 207 -20.85 18.02 -15.02
C ARG A 207 -19.61 17.18 -14.79
N VAL A 208 -18.71 17.14 -15.78
CA VAL A 208 -17.48 16.33 -15.72
C VAL A 208 -16.51 16.83 -14.64
N GLU A 209 -16.42 18.14 -14.42
CA GLU A 209 -15.45 18.72 -13.49
C GLU A 209 -15.74 18.30 -12.04
N PHE A 210 -17.00 17.96 -11.73
CA PHE A 210 -17.40 17.50 -10.40
C PHE A 210 -16.83 16.14 -10.02
N ILE A 211 -16.43 15.31 -10.99
CA ILE A 211 -15.71 14.07 -10.70
C ILE A 211 -14.45 14.38 -9.89
N PHE A 212 -13.69 15.39 -10.32
CA PHE A 212 -12.44 15.78 -9.67
C PHE A 212 -12.68 16.48 -8.33
N TRP A 213 -13.78 17.25 -8.19
CA TRP A 213 -14.19 17.79 -6.89
C TRP A 213 -14.55 16.70 -5.89
N ILE A 214 -15.29 15.67 -6.32
CA ILE A 214 -15.63 14.52 -5.47
C ILE A 214 -14.36 13.80 -5.04
N PHE A 215 -13.42 13.58 -5.96
CA PHE A 215 -12.13 12.97 -5.64
C PHE A 215 -11.33 13.81 -4.63
N ALA A 216 -11.33 15.14 -4.78
CA ALA A 216 -10.69 16.03 -3.82
C ALA A 216 -11.33 15.95 -2.43
N ILE A 217 -12.67 15.91 -2.34
CA ILE A 217 -13.40 15.75 -1.07
C ILE A 217 -13.08 14.41 -0.41
N ILE A 218 -13.07 13.32 -1.17
CA ILE A 218 -12.70 12.00 -0.66
C ILE A 218 -11.28 12.01 -0.09
N ASN A 219 -10.31 12.56 -0.82
CA ASN A 219 -8.94 12.68 -0.34
C ASN A 219 -8.84 13.55 0.92
N PHE A 220 -9.60 14.64 0.99
CA PHE A 220 -9.65 15.49 2.19
C PHE A 220 -10.16 14.72 3.40
N LEU A 221 -11.26 13.98 3.26
CA LEU A 221 -11.81 13.15 4.33
C LEU A 221 -10.82 12.04 4.75
N GLN A 222 -10.10 11.45 3.80
CA GLN A 222 -9.04 10.48 4.10
C GLN A 222 -7.88 11.13 4.87
N ALA A 223 -7.45 12.33 4.47
CA ALA A 223 -6.41 13.06 5.18
C ALA A 223 -6.81 13.36 6.63
N VAL A 224 -8.04 13.85 6.83
CA VAL A 224 -8.58 14.09 8.17
C VAL A 224 -8.64 12.80 8.98
N ALA A 225 -9.12 11.70 8.38
CA ALA A 225 -9.16 10.40 9.05
C ALA A 225 -7.76 9.94 9.46
N TYR A 226 -6.75 10.04 8.58
CA TYR A 226 -5.35 9.72 8.92
C TYR A 226 -4.82 10.58 10.05
N ILE A 227 -5.07 11.89 10.04
CA ILE A 227 -4.61 12.79 11.12
C ILE A 227 -5.29 12.46 12.45
N CYS A 228 -6.59 12.12 12.45
CA CYS A 228 -7.34 11.86 13.68
C CYS A 228 -7.14 10.46 14.26
N LEU A 229 -7.02 9.43 13.41
CA LEU A 229 -7.03 8.01 13.82
C LEU A 229 -5.70 7.30 13.58
N GLY A 230 -4.90 7.80 12.63
CA GLY A 230 -3.65 7.18 12.25
C GLY A 230 -2.55 7.37 13.31
N GLY A 231 -1.60 6.45 13.31
CA GLY A 231 -0.32 6.60 14.02
C GLY A 231 0.76 5.88 13.23
N GLU A 232 2.03 6.08 13.61
CA GLU A 232 3.13 5.35 12.96
C GLU A 232 3.06 3.85 13.23
N THR A 233 3.14 3.07 12.16
CA THR A 233 3.15 1.59 12.23
C THR A 233 4.58 1.03 12.16
N LEU A 234 5.54 1.79 11.62
CA LEU A 234 6.93 1.38 11.55
C LEU A 234 7.63 1.61 12.90
N ARG A 235 8.10 0.55 13.56
CA ARG A 235 8.92 0.65 14.79
C ARG A 235 10.40 0.78 14.43
N VAL A 236 11.04 1.86 14.88
CA VAL A 236 12.51 1.95 15.02
C VAL A 236 12.83 1.69 16.48
N MET A 237 13.74 0.76 16.78
CA MET A 237 14.26 0.57 18.15
C MET A 237 15.02 1.83 18.58
N GLU A 238 14.43 2.67 19.43
CA GLU A 238 15.16 3.68 20.22
C GLU A 238 15.64 3.00 21.52
N PRO A 239 16.89 3.24 21.98
CA PRO A 239 17.35 2.75 23.27
C PRO A 239 16.55 3.40 24.41
N GLU A 240 16.14 2.56 25.36
CA GLU A 240 15.33 2.89 26.54
C GLU A 240 15.98 3.99 27.39
N ASN A 241 15.28 5.11 27.60
CA ASN A 241 15.65 6.11 28.63
C ASN A 241 14.39 6.70 29.28
N ASP A 242 14.17 6.25 30.52
CA ASP A 242 13.48 6.77 31.72
C ASP A 242 12.20 7.64 31.67
N ALA A 243 11.27 7.21 32.52
CA ALA A 243 9.84 7.54 32.64
C ALA A 243 9.47 8.94 33.19
N ALA A 244 10.35 9.95 33.16
CA ALA A 244 10.07 11.25 33.77
C ALA A 244 9.50 12.32 32.79
N GLU A 245 9.58 12.12 31.46
CA GLU A 245 9.18 13.12 30.45
C GLU A 245 7.72 13.03 29.96
N GLU A 246 6.89 12.18 30.56
CA GLU A 246 5.64 11.71 29.92
C GLU A 246 4.63 12.84 29.59
N LYS A 247 4.38 13.79 30.50
CA LYS A 247 3.31 14.80 30.33
C LYS A 247 3.67 15.98 29.42
N VAL A 248 4.92 16.45 29.45
CA VAL A 248 5.40 17.47 28.48
C VAL A 248 5.60 16.84 27.10
N SER A 249 5.87 15.52 27.04
CA SER A 249 6.02 14.81 25.79
C SER A 249 4.73 14.69 25.00
N ILE A 250 3.52 14.65 25.58
CA ILE A 250 2.29 14.40 24.78
C ILE A 250 2.00 15.55 23.81
N PHE A 251 2.06 16.80 24.27
CA PHE A 251 1.81 17.96 23.40
C PHE A 251 2.96 18.16 22.40
N ARG A 252 4.21 17.87 22.82
CA ARG A 252 5.38 17.90 21.94
C ARG A 252 5.43 16.74 20.97
N LYS A 253 4.91 15.55 21.30
CA LYS A 253 4.74 14.37 20.45
C LYS A 253 3.57 14.53 19.48
N PHE A 254 2.53 15.29 19.86
CA PHE A 254 1.47 15.68 18.94
C PHE A 254 1.97 16.72 17.92
N ALA A 255 2.71 17.73 18.38
CA ALA A 255 3.32 18.74 17.52
C ALA A 255 4.48 18.21 16.64
N ASN A 256 5.36 17.37 17.21
CA ASN A 256 6.43 16.69 16.46
C ASN A 256 5.92 15.45 15.71
N GLY A 257 4.72 14.97 16.01
CA GLY A 257 4.01 13.90 15.31
C GLY A 257 3.36 14.36 14.01
N LEU A 258 3.50 15.64 13.66
CA LEU A 258 3.14 16.23 12.38
C LEU A 258 4.36 16.46 11.47
N LEU A 259 5.58 16.31 12.00
CA LEU A 259 6.81 16.51 11.25
C LEU A 259 7.43 15.14 10.90
N PRO A 260 7.82 14.91 9.63
CA PRO A 260 8.45 13.66 9.23
C PRO A 260 9.80 13.51 9.96
N LYS A 261 9.86 12.60 10.93
CA LYS A 261 11.12 12.22 11.59
C LYS A 261 11.78 11.17 10.69
N ARG A 262 12.95 11.47 10.14
CA ARG A 262 13.72 10.54 9.30
C ARG A 262 14.11 9.32 10.15
N LEU A 263 13.67 8.13 9.74
CA LEU A 263 13.85 6.89 10.50
C LEU A 263 15.17 6.20 10.19
N ASP A 264 15.69 6.34 8.96
CA ASP A 264 17.01 5.82 8.56
C ASP A 264 17.96 6.94 8.07
N ALA A 265 19.14 6.98 8.68
CA ALA A 265 20.21 7.92 8.39
C ALA A 265 21.03 7.55 7.14
N ARG A 266 20.83 6.36 6.54
CA ARG A 266 21.60 5.91 5.37
C ARG A 266 21.25 6.72 4.10
N PRO A 267 22.26 7.08 3.26
CA PRO A 267 22.04 7.76 1.98
C PRO A 267 21.39 6.84 0.93
N ILE A 268 20.54 7.40 0.06
CA ILE A 268 19.83 6.66 -1.01
C ILE A 268 20.84 6.13 -2.02
N ARG A 269 20.82 4.82 -2.31
CA ARG A 269 21.64 4.22 -3.38
C ARG A 269 20.73 3.74 -4.52
N ILE A 270 21.26 3.74 -5.74
CA ILE A 270 20.53 3.23 -6.93
C ILE A 270 20.20 1.74 -6.78
N SER A 271 20.95 1.00 -5.97
CA SER A 271 20.69 -0.41 -5.63
C SER A 271 19.42 -0.65 -4.81
N ASP A 272 18.79 0.40 -4.29
CA ASP A 272 17.58 0.30 -3.47
C ASP A 272 16.30 0.24 -4.34
N PHE A 273 16.40 0.53 -5.65
CA PHE A 273 15.31 0.53 -6.64
C PHE A 273 15.41 -0.67 -7.58
#